data_AF-A0AA89BDQ9-F1
#
_entry.id   AF-A0AA89BDQ9-F1
#
_cell.length_a   1.000
_cell.length_b   1.000
_cell.length_c   1.000
_cell.angle_alpha   90.00
_cell.angle_beta   90.00
_cell.angle_gamma   90.00
#
_symmetry.space_group_name_H-M   'P 1'
#
loop_
_entity.id
_entity.type
_entity.pdbx_description
1 polymer ?
#
loop_
_entity_poly.entity_id
_entity_poly.type
_entity_poly.pdbx_seq_one_letter_code
_entity_poly.pdbx_strand_id
1 'polypeptide(L)'
;FFKITQSCRSATAHNILLRLEDIHNITMKDNGRKQGMASPCAACKLLRRRCAQDCVFAPYFPADEPQKFASVHKVFGASNVNKMLQELPEHQRGDAVSSMVYEANARVRDPVYGCVGAISSLQQQIDVLQAQLAIAQAEVVHMRMRQLSSISSPATNSPENASPSSRHTPSHATRSLFSMDMVVDQANMGESLWSC
;
A
#
# COMPACT_ATOMS: atom_id res chain seq x y z
N PHE A 1 -3.26 17.32 13.29
CA PHE A 1 -2.77 15.94 13.37
C PHE A 1 -3.87 14.90 13.26
N PHE A 2 -4.84 14.78 14.17
CA PHE A 2 -6.03 13.92 13.97
C PHE A 2 -6.86 14.32 12.72
N LYS A 3 -6.91 15.63 12.41
CA LYS A 3 -7.46 16.15 11.14
C LYS A 3 -6.56 15.95 9.91
N ILE A 4 -5.26 15.76 10.09
CA ILE A 4 -4.32 15.50 8.97
C ILE A 4 -4.43 14.03 8.57
N THR A 5 -4.61 13.11 9.51
CA THR A 5 -4.97 11.72 9.23
C THR A 5 -6.40 11.57 8.68
N GLN A 6 -7.32 12.49 9.00
CA GLN A 6 -8.64 12.53 8.36
C GLN A 6 -8.61 13.14 6.95
N SER A 7 -7.69 14.07 6.66
CA SER A 7 -7.50 14.66 5.33
C SER A 7 -6.70 13.76 4.39
N CYS A 8 -5.67 13.05 4.87
CA CYS A 8 -4.95 12.03 4.10
C CYS A 8 -5.77 10.74 3.87
N ARG A 9 -6.93 10.59 4.54
CA ARG A 9 -7.92 9.55 4.24
C ARG A 9 -8.70 9.80 2.95
N SER A 10 -8.66 10.99 2.34
CA SER A 10 -9.56 11.31 1.23
C SER A 10 -9.07 10.93 -0.17
N ALA A 11 -7.77 10.81 -0.45
CA ALA A 11 -7.33 10.73 -1.86
C ALA A 11 -6.49 9.50 -2.26
N THR A 12 -5.79 8.80 -1.35
CA THR A 12 -4.82 7.76 -1.81
C THR A 12 -4.74 6.51 -0.93
N ALA A 13 -4.92 6.62 0.39
CA ALA A 13 -4.80 5.48 1.30
C ALA A 13 -6.02 4.53 1.30
N HIS A 14 -7.17 4.97 0.79
CA HIS A 14 -8.38 4.14 0.71
C HIS A 14 -8.23 3.00 -0.32
N ASN A 15 -7.41 3.15 -1.36
CA ASN A 15 -7.30 2.14 -2.43
C ASN A 15 -6.24 1.04 -2.19
N ILE A 16 -5.33 1.22 -1.23
CA ILE A 16 -4.23 0.25 -0.97
C ILE A 16 -4.43 -0.52 0.34
N LEU A 17 -5.00 0.10 1.39
CA LEU A 17 -5.27 -0.60 2.64
C LEU A 17 -6.52 -1.50 2.57
N LEU A 18 -7.52 -1.13 1.75
CA LEU A 18 -8.70 -1.98 1.52
C LEU A 18 -8.36 -3.28 0.78
N ARG A 19 -7.34 -3.33 -0.09
CA ARG A 19 -7.07 -4.53 -0.90
C ARG A 19 -6.29 -5.65 -0.21
N LEU A 20 -5.77 -5.46 1.01
CA LEU A 20 -5.05 -6.51 1.73
C LEU A 20 -5.71 -6.93 3.05
N GLU A 21 -6.57 -6.11 3.65
CA GLU A 21 -7.30 -6.48 4.88
C GLU A 21 -8.70 -7.07 4.60
N ASP A 22 -9.24 -6.88 3.39
CA ASP A 22 -10.50 -7.52 2.93
C ASP A 22 -10.42 -9.06 2.79
N ILE A 23 -9.22 -9.67 2.81
CA ILE A 23 -9.07 -11.13 2.55
C ILE A 23 -8.86 -11.96 3.84
N HIS A 24 -8.47 -11.38 4.99
CA HIS A 24 -8.12 -12.20 6.18
C HIS A 24 -8.97 -12.02 7.46
N ASN A 25 -9.78 -10.96 7.63
CA ASN A 25 -10.45 -10.73 8.94
C ASN A 25 -11.98 -10.85 8.96
N ILE A 26 -12.62 -11.20 7.83
CA ILE A 26 -14.07 -11.39 7.73
C ILE A 26 -14.57 -12.68 8.43
N THR A 27 -13.69 -13.61 8.81
CA THR A 27 -14.09 -14.86 9.48
C THR A 27 -13.47 -15.04 10.85
N MET A 28 -14.18 -14.49 11.85
CA MET A 28 -14.23 -14.96 13.24
C MET A 28 -13.43 -14.16 14.28
N LYS A 29 -14.09 -13.16 14.89
CA LYS A 29 -14.12 -13.09 16.36
C LYS A 29 -15.30 -12.28 16.90
N ASP A 30 -16.51 -12.74 16.59
CA ASP A 30 -17.59 -12.55 17.55
C ASP A 30 -17.24 -13.40 18.78
N ASN A 31 -16.95 -12.74 19.89
CA ASN A 31 -16.84 -13.40 21.18
C ASN A 31 -17.30 -12.43 22.26
N GLY A 32 -18.62 -12.21 22.30
CA GLY A 32 -19.25 -11.99 23.58
C GLY A 32 -19.00 -13.21 24.46
N ARG A 33 -18.40 -13.03 25.66
CA ARG A 33 -18.72 -13.87 26.83
C ARG A 33 -18.10 -13.39 28.16
N LYS A 34 -19.01 -13.48 29.15
CA LYS A 34 -18.84 -13.90 30.56
C LYS A 34 -18.48 -12.84 31.59
N GLN A 35 -19.57 -12.25 32.09
CA GLN A 35 -19.76 -11.79 33.47
C GLN A 35 -19.27 -12.85 34.48
N GLY A 36 -18.16 -12.54 35.15
CA GLY A 36 -17.69 -13.21 36.35
C GLY A 36 -16.69 -12.25 36.99
N MET A 37 -17.08 -11.61 38.10
CA MET A 37 -16.32 -10.57 38.84
C MET A 37 -15.37 -9.77 37.94
N ALA A 38 -15.97 -8.96 37.05
CA ALA A 38 -15.23 -8.31 35.96
C ALA A 38 -14.06 -7.49 36.51
N SER A 39 -12.84 -7.99 36.30
CA SER A 39 -11.64 -7.22 36.54
C SER A 39 -11.74 -5.90 35.77
N PRO A 40 -11.29 -4.77 36.34
CA PRO A 40 -11.34 -3.50 35.63
C PRO A 40 -10.57 -3.61 34.31
N CYS A 41 -11.10 -2.99 33.24
CA CYS A 41 -10.39 -2.93 31.97
C CYS A 41 -9.02 -2.26 32.12
N ALA A 42 -8.12 -2.44 31.15
CA ALA A 42 -6.76 -1.89 31.23
C ALA A 42 -6.75 -0.37 31.47
N ALA A 43 -7.70 0.35 30.87
CA ALA A 43 -7.84 1.78 31.06
C ALA A 43 -8.20 2.17 32.51
N CYS A 44 -9.26 1.57 33.05
CA CYS A 44 -9.71 1.86 34.40
C CYS A 44 -8.69 1.42 35.45
N LYS A 45 -7.98 0.31 35.20
CA LYS A 45 -6.86 -0.15 36.05
C LYS A 45 -5.72 0.87 36.07
N LEU A 46 -5.28 1.36 34.90
CA LEU A 46 -4.20 2.35 34.80
C LEU A 46 -4.59 3.70 35.42
N LEU A 47 -5.83 4.14 35.18
CA LEU A 47 -6.38 5.40 35.70
C LEU A 47 -6.81 5.34 37.17
N ARG A 48 -6.69 4.18 37.82
CA ARG A 48 -7.08 3.94 39.23
C ARG A 48 -8.52 4.37 39.53
N ARG A 49 -9.46 4.09 38.62
CA ARG A 49 -10.89 4.41 38.77
C ARG A 49 -11.77 3.17 38.63
N ARG A 50 -13.03 3.26 39.08
CA ARG A 50 -14.01 2.18 38.94
C ARG A 50 -14.35 1.93 37.47
N CYS A 51 -14.39 0.67 37.06
CA CYS A 51 -14.87 0.27 35.73
C CYS A 51 -16.39 0.02 35.81
N ALA A 52 -17.18 0.92 35.21
CA ALA A 52 -18.63 0.77 35.10
C ALA A 52 -19.01 -0.27 34.01
N GLN A 53 -20.27 -0.70 34.01
CA GLN A 53 -20.79 -1.67 33.03
C GLN A 53 -20.85 -1.10 31.60
N ASP A 54 -21.04 0.22 31.50
CA ASP A 54 -21.10 1.02 30.28
C ASP A 54 -19.75 1.69 29.95
N CYS A 55 -18.64 1.15 30.46
CA CYS A 55 -17.33 1.75 30.24
C CYS A 55 -16.92 1.74 28.76
N VAL A 56 -16.81 2.92 28.16
CA VAL A 56 -16.41 3.10 26.75
C VAL A 56 -15.06 2.49 26.38
N PHE A 57 -14.16 2.28 27.34
CA PHE A 57 -12.84 1.69 27.09
C PHE A 57 -12.87 0.16 27.18
N ALA A 58 -13.83 -0.43 27.89
CA ALA A 58 -13.81 -1.85 28.21
C ALA A 58 -13.83 -2.78 26.98
N PRO A 59 -14.61 -2.50 25.91
CA PRO A 59 -14.61 -3.34 24.71
C PRO A 59 -13.28 -3.36 23.95
N TYR A 60 -12.45 -2.31 24.08
CA TYR A 60 -11.28 -2.10 23.23
C TYR A 60 -9.93 -2.25 23.96
N PHE A 61 -9.94 -2.13 25.29
CA PHE A 61 -8.76 -2.22 26.16
C PHE A 61 -8.97 -3.26 27.26
N PRO A 62 -8.93 -4.56 26.89
CA PRO A 62 -9.15 -5.64 27.85
C PRO A 62 -7.98 -5.74 28.85
N ALA A 63 -8.21 -6.40 29.99
CA ALA A 63 -7.29 -6.37 31.13
C ALA A 63 -5.97 -7.15 30.90
N ASP A 64 -5.96 -8.06 29.94
CA ASP A 64 -4.84 -8.85 29.44
C ASP A 64 -3.84 -8.04 28.60
N GLU A 65 -4.28 -6.90 28.04
CA GLU A 65 -3.44 -6.02 27.20
C GLU A 65 -3.17 -4.64 27.83
N PRO A 66 -2.55 -4.56 29.03
CA PRO A 66 -2.36 -3.28 29.74
C PRO A 66 -1.45 -2.30 28.98
N GLN A 67 -0.49 -2.81 28.21
CA GLN A 67 0.44 -1.97 27.44
C GLN A 67 -0.25 -1.20 26.32
N LYS A 68 -1.32 -1.77 25.75
CA LYS A 68 -2.09 -1.14 24.67
C LYS A 68 -2.66 0.21 25.11
N PHE A 69 -3.30 0.24 26.28
CA PHE A 69 -3.81 1.49 26.84
C PHE A 69 -2.67 2.39 27.36
N ALA A 70 -1.60 1.83 27.92
CA ALA A 70 -0.48 2.64 28.42
C ALA A 70 0.19 3.49 27.33
N SER A 71 0.47 2.91 26.16
CA SER A 71 1.02 3.64 25.01
C SER A 71 0.06 4.74 24.54
N VAL A 72 -1.21 4.40 24.33
CA VAL A 72 -2.23 5.35 23.87
C VAL A 72 -2.44 6.48 24.87
N HIS A 73 -2.48 6.16 26.17
CA HIS A 73 -2.58 7.15 27.24
C HIS A 73 -1.39 8.10 27.26
N LYS A 74 -0.17 7.59 27.07
CA LYS A 74 1.05 8.41 27.05
C LYS A 74 1.08 9.40 25.88
N VAL A 75 0.57 9.01 24.71
CA VAL A 75 0.68 9.82 23.48
C VAL A 75 -0.54 10.73 23.28
N PHE A 76 -1.74 10.20 23.48
CA PHE A 76 -2.99 10.92 23.23
C PHE A 76 -3.64 11.45 24.52
N GLY A 77 -3.46 10.77 25.65
CA GLY A 77 -4.16 11.07 26.91
C GLY A 77 -5.59 10.49 26.95
N ALA A 78 -6.03 10.09 28.14
CA ALA A 78 -7.32 9.40 28.31
C ALA A 78 -8.52 10.22 27.83
N SER A 79 -8.54 11.53 28.12
CA SER A 79 -9.65 12.42 27.76
C SER A 79 -9.80 12.57 26.25
N ASN A 80 -8.68 12.69 25.52
CA ASN A 80 -8.71 12.79 24.06
C ASN A 80 -9.18 11.48 23.45
N VAL A 81 -8.70 10.34 23.94
CA VAL A 81 -9.14 9.02 23.46
C VAL A 81 -10.64 8.85 23.68
N ASN A 82 -11.14 9.20 24.87
CA ASN A 82 -12.57 9.19 25.16
C ASN A 82 -13.37 10.04 24.16
N LYS A 83 -12.92 11.29 23.92
CA LYS A 83 -13.56 12.20 22.98
C LYS A 83 -13.57 11.64 21.56
N MET A 84 -12.42 11.15 21.07
CA MET A 84 -12.28 10.58 19.72
C MET A 84 -13.16 9.35 19.52
N LEU A 85 -13.33 8.50 20.55
CA LEU A 85 -14.25 7.36 20.47
C LEU A 85 -15.71 7.80 20.46
N GLN A 86 -16.09 8.80 21.25
CA GLN A 86 -17.46 9.30 21.29
C GLN A 86 -17.89 10.02 20.00
N GLU A 87 -16.94 10.64 19.29
CA GLU A 87 -17.18 11.27 17.98
C GLU A 87 -17.38 10.25 16.84
N LEU A 88 -17.09 8.97 17.07
CA LEU A 88 -17.21 7.90 16.07
C LEU A 88 -18.41 6.98 16.32
N PRO A 89 -19.05 6.49 15.24
CA PRO A 89 -20.00 5.38 15.32
C PRO A 89 -19.36 4.12 15.93
N GLU A 90 -20.13 3.33 16.66
CA GLU A 90 -19.61 2.19 17.44
C GLU A 90 -18.84 1.17 16.61
N HIS A 91 -19.30 0.91 15.39
CA HIS A 91 -18.67 -0.05 14.46
C HIS A 91 -17.26 0.38 14.02
N GLN A 92 -16.92 1.66 14.04
CA GLN A 92 -15.60 2.18 13.62
C GLN A 92 -14.62 2.32 14.79
N ARG A 93 -15.11 2.25 16.03
CA ARG A 93 -14.29 2.48 17.22
C ARG A 93 -13.17 1.45 17.37
N GLY A 94 -13.43 0.20 16.97
CA GLY A 94 -12.41 -0.86 16.97
C GLY A 94 -11.20 -0.49 16.12
N ASP A 95 -11.43 -0.13 14.85
CA ASP A 95 -10.39 0.27 13.90
C ASP A 95 -9.69 1.56 14.31
N ALA A 96 -10.43 2.50 14.89
CA ALA A 96 -9.88 3.73 15.44
C ALA A 96 -8.92 3.44 16.61
N VAL A 97 -9.28 2.52 17.53
CA VAL A 97 -8.38 2.09 18.60
C VAL A 97 -7.15 1.40 18.04
N SER A 98 -7.28 0.51 17.06
CA SER A 98 -6.14 -0.14 16.41
C SER A 98 -5.19 0.89 15.79
N SER A 99 -5.73 1.92 15.12
CA SER A 99 -4.95 3.02 14.55
C SER A 99 -4.23 3.83 15.64
N MET A 100 -4.93 4.23 16.71
CA MET A 100 -4.35 4.96 17.83
C MET A 100 -3.23 4.16 18.51
N VAL A 101 -3.39 2.85 18.67
CA VAL A 101 -2.38 1.98 19.28
C VAL A 101 -1.14 1.90 18.39
N TYR A 102 -1.30 1.75 17.09
CA TYR A 102 -0.19 1.75 16.14
C TYR A 102 0.59 3.08 16.20
N GLU A 103 -0.12 4.20 16.09
CA GLU A 103 0.49 5.55 16.15
C GLU A 103 1.19 5.79 17.49
N ALA A 104 0.56 5.41 18.59
CA ALA A 104 1.15 5.56 19.92
C ALA A 104 2.42 4.73 20.08
N ASN A 105 2.40 3.47 19.65
CA ASN A 105 3.57 2.60 19.71
C ASN A 105 4.70 3.12 18.81
N ALA A 106 4.39 3.65 17.63
CA ALA A 106 5.37 4.27 16.76
C ALA A 106 6.02 5.49 17.44
N ARG A 107 5.22 6.37 18.07
CA ARG A 107 5.72 7.54 18.81
C ARG A 107 6.51 7.17 20.07
N VAL A 108 6.20 6.05 20.70
CA VAL A 108 6.96 5.52 21.85
C VAL A 108 8.34 5.03 21.40
N ARG A 109 8.45 4.35 20.25
CA ARG A 109 9.73 3.88 19.70
C ARG A 109 10.57 5.01 19.10
N ASP A 110 9.92 5.94 18.42
CA ASP A 110 10.53 7.11 17.81
C ASP A 110 9.81 8.38 18.29
N PRO A 111 10.33 9.05 19.35
CA PRO A 111 9.75 10.27 19.88
C PRO A 111 9.79 11.44 18.90
N VAL A 112 10.70 11.44 17.92
CA VAL A 112 10.90 12.54 16.99
C VAL A 112 9.91 12.41 15.82
N TYR A 113 9.96 11.30 15.08
CA TYR A 113 9.18 11.13 13.85
C TYR A 113 7.99 10.18 13.99
N GLY A 114 7.99 9.27 14.95
CA GLY A 114 6.90 8.30 15.17
C GLY A 114 6.52 7.54 13.89
N CYS A 115 5.23 7.55 13.52
CA CYS A 115 4.77 6.92 12.29
C CYS A 115 5.16 7.70 11.02
N VAL A 116 5.51 8.98 11.11
CA VAL A 116 5.95 9.79 9.97
C VAL A 116 7.28 9.27 9.43
N GLY A 117 8.19 8.80 10.30
CA GLY A 117 9.45 8.20 9.86
C GLY A 117 9.25 6.95 8.99
N ALA A 118 8.25 6.12 9.32
CA ALA A 118 7.87 4.98 8.50
C ALA A 118 7.31 5.42 7.13
N ILE A 119 6.44 6.45 7.12
CA ILE A 119 5.90 7.02 5.89
C ILE A 119 7.02 7.54 4.99
N SER A 120 7.95 8.33 5.53
CA SER A 120 9.09 8.87 4.78
C SER A 120 9.98 7.77 4.21
N SER A 121 10.25 6.72 4.99
CA SER A 121 11.05 5.58 4.54
C SER A 121 10.36 4.80 3.42
N LEU A 122 9.04 4.65 3.47
CA LEU A 122 8.26 4.00 2.42
C LEU A 122 8.22 4.86 1.15
N GLN A 123 8.06 6.17 1.27
CA GLN A 123 8.08 7.08 0.13
C GLN A 123 9.44 7.02 -0.60
N GLN A 124 10.54 7.04 0.14
CA GLN A 124 11.88 6.90 -0.44
C GLN A 124 12.03 5.56 -1.19
N GLN A 125 11.48 4.47 -0.67
CA GLN A 125 11.51 3.17 -1.35
C GLN A 125 10.70 3.17 -2.64
N ILE A 126 9.53 3.82 -2.64
CA ILE A 126 8.72 4.01 -3.86
C ILE A 126 9.54 4.75 -4.92
N ASP A 127 10.18 5.85 -4.54
CA ASP A 127 10.96 6.68 -5.47
C ASP A 127 12.15 5.88 -6.06
N VAL A 128 12.86 5.12 -5.22
CA VAL A 128 13.96 4.25 -5.64
C VAL A 128 13.47 3.16 -6.60
N LEU A 129 12.35 2.49 -6.28
CA LEU A 129 11.80 1.44 -7.12
C LEU A 129 11.29 1.99 -8.47
N GLN A 130 10.68 3.17 -8.48
CA GLN A 130 10.27 3.85 -9.70
C GLN A 130 11.47 4.21 -10.58
N ALA A 131 12.57 4.69 -9.99
CA ALA A 131 13.81 4.97 -10.71
C ALA A 131 14.41 3.70 -11.33
N GLN A 132 14.47 2.59 -10.57
CA GLN A 132 14.95 1.30 -11.08
C GLN A 132 14.08 0.77 -12.22
N LEU A 133 12.75 0.92 -12.12
CA LEU A 133 11.83 0.54 -13.18
C LEU A 133 12.09 1.35 -14.46
N ALA A 134 12.28 2.67 -14.33
CA ALA A 134 12.58 3.54 -15.47
C ALA A 134 13.89 3.16 -16.16
N ILE A 135 14.94 2.84 -15.38
CA ILE A 135 16.22 2.35 -15.91
C ILE A 135 16.03 1.04 -16.66
N ALA A 136 15.39 0.05 -16.05
CA ALA A 136 15.17 -1.26 -16.67
C ALA A 136 14.34 -1.14 -17.98
N GLN A 137 13.32 -0.26 -17.98
CA GLN A 137 12.53 0.01 -19.20
C GLN A 137 13.40 0.64 -20.30
N ALA A 138 14.25 1.60 -19.97
CA ALA A 138 15.18 2.20 -20.92
C ALA A 138 16.17 1.18 -21.50
N GLU A 139 16.70 0.27 -20.68
CA GLU A 139 17.58 -0.81 -21.11
C GLU A 139 16.89 -1.76 -22.08
N VAL A 140 15.63 -2.15 -21.82
CA VAL A 140 14.84 -2.99 -22.72
C VAL A 140 14.65 -2.32 -24.08
N VAL A 141 14.32 -1.02 -24.10
CA VAL A 141 14.18 -0.25 -25.35
C VAL A 141 15.51 -0.21 -26.10
N HIS A 142 16.62 0.08 -25.41
CA HIS A 142 17.95 0.11 -26.03
C HIS A 142 18.34 -1.23 -26.66
N MET A 143 18.08 -2.35 -25.98
CA MET A 143 18.37 -3.69 -26.52
C MET A 143 17.52 -4.01 -27.76
N ARG A 144 16.23 -3.65 -27.75
CA ARG A 144 15.34 -3.81 -28.92
C ARG A 144 15.79 -2.97 -30.11
N MET A 145 16.21 -1.72 -29.88
CA MET A 145 16.76 -0.87 -30.93
C MET A 145 18.03 -1.46 -31.55
N ARG A 146 18.96 -1.97 -30.73
CA ARG A 146 20.17 -2.65 -31.21
C ARG A 146 19.87 -3.89 -32.06
N GLN A 147 18.88 -4.69 -31.65
CA GLN A 147 18.46 -5.87 -32.43
C GLN A 147 17.97 -5.47 -33.83
N LEU A 148 17.14 -4.41 -33.94
CA LEU A 148 16.66 -3.89 -35.22
C LEU A 148 17.81 -3.35 -36.11
N SER A 149 18.79 -2.67 -35.51
CA SER A 149 19.97 -2.18 -36.24
C SER A 149 20.89 -3.31 -36.73
N SER A 150 20.94 -4.45 -36.03
CA SER A 150 21.76 -5.59 -36.46
C SER A 150 21.19 -6.34 -37.68
N ILE A 151 19.86 -6.34 -37.86
CA ILE A 151 19.17 -7.00 -38.97
C ILE A 151 19.25 -6.18 -40.27
N SER A 152 19.57 -4.89 -40.17
CA SER A 152 19.63 -3.95 -41.30
C SER A 152 21.05 -3.72 -41.84
N SER A 153 22.02 -4.60 -41.55
CA SER A 153 23.31 -4.59 -42.25
C SER A 153 23.11 -5.09 -43.69
N PRO A 154 23.26 -4.25 -44.74
CA PRO A 154 23.26 -4.75 -46.11
C PRO A 154 24.53 -5.58 -46.28
N ALA A 155 24.38 -6.85 -46.65
CA ALA A 155 25.50 -7.63 -47.15
C ALA A 155 26.06 -6.91 -48.39
N THR A 156 27.16 -6.20 -48.21
CA THR A 156 27.98 -5.69 -49.31
C THR A 156 28.63 -6.88 -50.01
N ASN A 157 27.96 -7.41 -51.02
CA ASN A 157 28.59 -8.23 -52.04
C ASN A 157 28.43 -7.53 -53.39
N SER A 158 29.56 -7.12 -53.95
CA SER A 158 29.75 -6.52 -55.28
C SER A 158 29.34 -7.46 -56.44
N PRO A 159 29.23 -6.96 -57.69
CA PRO A 159 28.33 -7.49 -58.71
C PRO A 159 29.04 -8.37 -59.74
N GLU A 160 28.58 -9.61 -59.96
CA GLU A 160 28.89 -10.35 -61.20
C GLU A 160 27.70 -11.22 -61.66
N ASN A 161 27.11 -10.77 -62.78
CA ASN A 161 26.78 -11.52 -63.99
C ASN A 161 25.67 -12.62 -64.03
N ALA A 162 24.81 -12.45 -65.05
CA ALA A 162 24.06 -13.45 -65.83
C ALA A 162 22.73 -14.10 -65.31
N SER A 163 21.64 -13.65 -65.94
CA SER A 163 20.45 -14.33 -66.51
C SER A 163 19.61 -15.38 -65.72
N PRO A 164 18.27 -15.43 -65.97
CA PRO A 164 17.33 -16.21 -65.15
C PRO A 164 16.93 -17.56 -65.78
N SER A 165 16.85 -18.63 -64.99
CA SER A 165 15.95 -19.74 -65.27
C SER A 165 15.67 -20.67 -64.08
N SER A 166 14.37 -20.96 -63.93
CA SER A 166 13.72 -22.16 -63.38
C SER A 166 13.78 -22.46 -61.88
N ARG A 167 12.57 -22.39 -61.29
CA ARG A 167 11.96 -23.15 -60.17
C ARG A 167 12.88 -24.06 -59.36
N HIS A 168 12.83 -23.95 -58.03
CA HIS A 168 12.56 -25.03 -57.08
C HIS A 168 12.24 -24.42 -55.69
N THR A 169 11.16 -24.89 -55.05
CA THR A 169 10.89 -24.62 -53.62
C THR A 169 11.84 -25.45 -52.75
N PRO A 170 12.21 -24.95 -51.57
CA PRO A 170 11.63 -25.57 -50.38
C PRO A 170 11.25 -24.57 -49.27
N SER A 171 10.29 -25.02 -48.48
CA SER A 171 9.82 -24.48 -47.22
C SER A 171 10.92 -23.89 -46.31
N HIS A 172 10.86 -22.60 -46.07
CA HIS A 172 11.18 -22.04 -44.77
C HIS A 172 9.95 -21.31 -44.27
N ALA A 173 9.41 -21.83 -43.17
CA ALA A 173 8.38 -21.18 -42.41
C ALA A 173 8.90 -19.81 -41.93
N THR A 174 8.64 -18.76 -42.71
CA THR A 174 8.43 -17.42 -42.19
C THR A 174 7.15 -17.48 -41.37
N ARG A 175 7.26 -18.05 -40.16
CA ARG A 175 6.31 -17.73 -39.10
C ARG A 175 6.54 -16.25 -38.81
N SER A 176 5.72 -15.45 -39.49
CA SER A 176 5.24 -14.16 -39.03
C SER A 176 5.08 -14.23 -37.52
N LEU A 177 6.05 -13.68 -36.82
CA LEU A 177 5.97 -13.36 -35.42
C LEU A 177 6.23 -11.87 -35.41
N PHE A 178 5.20 -11.08 -35.71
CA PHE A 178 4.96 -9.67 -35.32
C PHE A 178 3.79 -9.15 -36.17
N SER A 179 2.65 -9.82 -36.04
CA SER A 179 1.34 -9.17 -36.15
C SER A 179 0.83 -8.98 -34.72
N MET A 180 1.49 -8.08 -33.99
CA MET A 180 0.93 -7.35 -32.86
C MET A 180 1.41 -5.92 -33.10
N ASP A 181 0.86 -5.34 -34.16
CA ASP A 181 1.08 -3.95 -34.49
C ASP A 181 0.51 -3.07 -33.37
N MET A 182 1.21 -1.97 -33.18
CA MET A 182 1.10 -1.02 -32.10
C MET A 182 -0.32 -0.44 -31.99
N VAL A 183 -1.02 -0.71 -30.88
CA VAL A 183 -1.86 0.32 -30.26
C VAL A 183 -1.04 0.91 -29.12
N VAL A 184 -0.18 1.84 -29.50
CA VAL A 184 0.09 2.99 -28.63
C VAL A 184 -1.20 3.79 -28.65
N ASP A 185 -2.00 3.63 -27.62
CA ASP A 185 -3.08 4.58 -27.35
C ASP A 185 -2.42 5.89 -26.89
N GLN A 186 -2.09 6.73 -27.87
CA GLN A 186 -1.64 8.11 -27.70
C GLN A 186 -2.87 8.98 -27.36
N ALA A 187 -3.51 8.71 -26.23
CA ALA A 187 -4.58 9.57 -25.71
C ALA A 187 -4.76 9.43 -24.18
N ASN A 188 -3.69 9.51 -23.37
CA ASN A 188 -3.84 9.99 -21.98
C ASN A 188 -2.55 10.46 -21.27
N MET A 189 -1.54 10.95 -22.00
CA MET A 189 -0.42 11.66 -21.38
C MET A 189 -0.87 13.10 -21.09
N GLY A 190 -1.64 13.33 -20.03
CA GLY A 190 -2.09 14.69 -19.73
C GLY A 190 -2.91 14.96 -18.47
N GLU A 191 -3.62 14.01 -17.86
CA GLU A 191 -4.47 14.32 -16.70
C GLU A 191 -4.47 13.24 -15.63
N SER A 192 -3.52 13.32 -14.69
CA SER A 192 -3.72 12.93 -13.27
C SER A 192 -2.50 13.28 -12.43
N LEU A 193 -1.94 14.47 -12.67
CA LEU A 193 -1.27 15.23 -11.62
C LEU A 193 -2.36 15.66 -10.63
N TRP A 194 -2.59 14.85 -9.61
CA TRP A 194 -2.91 15.30 -8.24
C TRP A 194 -3.68 16.62 -8.12
N SER A 195 -4.93 16.65 -8.58
CA SER A 195 -5.84 17.76 -8.28
C SER A 195 -6.75 17.41 -7.10
N CYS A 196 -6.55 18.21 -6.03
CA CYS A 196 -7.33 18.40 -4.80
C CYS A 196 -7.31 17.29 -3.74
#